data_AF-A0A2E7DE11-F1
#
_entry.id   AF-A0A2E7DE11-F1
#
_cell.length_a   1.000
_cell.length_b   1.000
_cell.length_c   1.000
_cell.angle_alpha   90.00
_cell.angle_beta   90.00
_cell.angle_gamma   90.00
#
_symmetry.space_group_name_H-M   'P 1'
#
loop_
_entity.id
_entity.type
_entity.pdbx_description
1 polymer ?
#
loop_
_entity_poly.entity_id
_entity_poly.type
_entity_poly.pdbx_seq_one_letter_code
_entity_poly.pdbx_strand_id
1 'polypeptide(L)'
;MAVSPDLKLLCATRPKHCFPDQRAQWLEPAGVCSLAGYQDLITMDIGGTSLDVCLIQGGIADTSTTREIDMFPVSTPMLGVHTVGAGGGSIVRVDPVGRVTVGPDSMGDRPGPACYGLGGNQATLTDVNLLMGLLDPAGFPGCEVPFDRVLAERAVTKQICSPLGVDLDTAARGVYEVANNQISEAIRTITVEQGSDPRQFALSQSSKAATRGNSL
;
A
#
# COMPACT_ATOMS: atom_id res chain seq x y z
N MET A 1 15.02 -7.37 -7.10
CA MET A 1 14.78 -7.04 -8.52
C MET A 1 14.13 -5.67 -8.54
N ALA A 2 14.88 -4.64 -8.97
CA ALA A 2 14.42 -3.26 -8.95
C ALA A 2 13.26 -3.08 -9.94
N VAL A 3 12.32 -2.20 -9.59
CA VAL A 3 11.29 -1.69 -10.51
C VAL A 3 11.96 -1.35 -11.84
N SER A 4 11.43 -1.87 -12.95
CA SER A 4 11.98 -1.64 -14.29
C SER A 4 12.20 -0.14 -14.54
N PRO A 5 13.35 0.29 -15.10
CA PRO A 5 13.67 1.70 -15.35
C PRO A 5 12.73 2.40 -16.34
N ASP A 6 11.84 1.67 -17.02
CA ASP A 6 10.94 2.21 -18.04
C ASP A 6 9.57 2.67 -17.50
N LEU A 7 9.27 2.46 -16.22
CA LEU A 7 7.99 2.85 -15.63
C LEU A 7 8.02 4.32 -15.19
N LYS A 8 7.32 5.20 -15.93
CA LYS A 8 7.18 6.61 -15.56
C LYS A 8 6.18 6.75 -14.42
N LEU A 9 6.68 7.05 -13.22
CA LEU A 9 5.88 7.30 -12.04
C LEU A 9 5.31 8.74 -12.07
N LEU A 10 3.99 8.86 -12.03
CA LEU A 10 3.30 10.14 -11.83
C LEU A 10 2.72 10.18 -10.39
N CYS A 11 3.19 11.13 -9.57
CA CYS A 11 2.72 11.29 -8.19
C CYS A 11 1.69 12.43 -8.11
N ALA A 12 0.52 12.17 -7.53
CA ALA A 12 -0.49 13.18 -7.23
C ALA A 12 -0.86 13.13 -5.74
N THR A 13 -0.70 14.25 -5.01
CA THR A 13 -0.99 14.35 -3.57
C THR A 13 -2.05 15.43 -3.27
N ARG A 14 -3.14 15.08 -2.55
CA ARG A 14 -4.10 16.06 -1.97
C ARG A 14 -4.79 15.59 -0.68
N PRO A 15 -5.26 16.51 0.20
CA PRO A 15 -6.02 16.19 1.42
C PRO A 15 -7.46 15.76 1.09
N LYS A 16 -7.95 14.72 1.78
CA LYS A 16 -9.33 14.23 1.65
C LYS A 16 -10.23 14.90 2.69
N HIS A 17 -11.09 15.81 2.27
CA HIS A 17 -12.37 15.98 2.94
C HIS A 17 -13.46 15.64 1.91
N CYS A 18 -14.30 14.67 2.27
CA CYS A 18 -15.59 14.33 1.64
C CYS A 18 -15.57 13.68 0.25
N PHE A 19 -15.46 12.35 0.17
CA PHE A 19 -16.12 11.58 -0.91
C PHE A 19 -16.72 10.26 -0.39
N PRO A 20 -18.05 10.09 -0.43
CA PRO A 20 -18.72 8.80 -0.23
C PRO A 20 -18.67 7.88 -1.47
N ASP A 21 -18.17 8.36 -2.61
CA ASP A 21 -18.06 7.61 -3.86
C ASP A 21 -16.61 7.20 -4.13
N GLN A 22 -16.33 5.89 -4.13
CA GLN A 22 -15.01 5.35 -4.47
C GLN A 22 -14.59 5.73 -5.89
N ARG A 23 -15.52 5.98 -6.83
CA ARG A 23 -15.19 6.36 -8.22
C ARG A 23 -14.45 7.70 -8.32
N ALA A 24 -14.81 8.67 -7.49
CA ALA A 24 -14.18 10.00 -7.49
C ALA A 24 -12.68 9.95 -7.16
N GLN A 25 -12.26 8.95 -6.38
CA GLN A 25 -10.86 8.79 -6.00
C GLN A 25 -9.96 8.35 -7.16
N TRP A 26 -10.50 7.61 -8.13
CA TRP A 26 -9.73 7.01 -9.23
C TRP A 26 -9.83 7.80 -10.54
N LEU A 27 -10.92 8.55 -10.74
CA LEU A 27 -11.12 9.41 -11.91
C LEU A 27 -10.17 10.61 -11.95
N GLU A 28 -9.71 11.09 -10.78
CA GLU A 28 -8.76 12.21 -10.69
C GLU A 28 -7.35 11.83 -11.20
N PRO A 29 -6.71 10.74 -10.73
CA PRO A 29 -5.49 10.21 -11.35
C PRO A 29 -5.63 9.98 -12.86
N ALA A 30 -6.78 9.45 -13.30
CA ALA A 30 -7.10 9.26 -14.71
C ALA A 30 -7.12 10.59 -15.48
N GLY A 31 -7.76 11.62 -14.91
CA GLY A 31 -7.82 12.96 -15.48
C GLY A 31 -6.45 13.63 -15.57
N VAL A 32 -5.65 13.59 -14.51
CA VAL A 32 -4.29 14.15 -14.49
C VAL A 32 -3.38 13.44 -15.50
N CYS A 33 -3.47 12.11 -15.58
CA CYS A 33 -2.66 11.35 -16.51
C CYS A 33 -3.10 11.54 -17.97
N SER A 34 -4.40 11.68 -18.22
CA SER A 34 -4.95 12.07 -19.53
C SER A 34 -4.43 13.44 -19.97
N LEU A 35 -4.41 14.42 -19.06
CA LEU A 35 -3.78 15.73 -19.31
C LEU A 35 -2.27 15.62 -19.57
N ALA A 36 -1.60 14.64 -18.98
CA ALA A 36 -0.20 14.33 -19.22
C ALA A 36 0.04 13.45 -20.47
N GLY A 37 -1.02 13.12 -21.23
CA GLY A 37 -0.94 12.35 -22.47
C GLY A 37 -0.90 10.82 -22.30
N TYR A 38 -1.12 10.30 -21.10
CA TYR A 38 -1.21 8.87 -20.83
C TYR A 38 -2.66 8.40 -20.81
N GLN A 39 -2.98 7.38 -21.60
CA GLN A 39 -4.32 6.78 -21.65
C GLN A 39 -4.39 5.41 -20.97
N ASP A 40 -3.25 4.73 -20.84
CA ASP A 40 -3.15 3.42 -20.21
C ASP A 40 -2.41 3.57 -18.88
N LEU A 41 -3.11 3.31 -17.78
CA LEU A 41 -2.62 3.53 -16.42
C LEU A 41 -2.85 2.33 -15.52
N ILE A 42 -1.87 2.07 -14.66
CA ILE A 42 -2.06 1.32 -13.42
C ILE A 42 -2.11 2.36 -12.31
N THR A 43 -3.24 2.40 -11.60
CA THR A 43 -3.43 3.30 -10.47
C THR A 43 -3.28 2.54 -9.17
N MET A 44 -2.60 3.14 -8.19
CA MET A 44 -2.40 2.58 -6.86
C MET A 44 -2.85 3.59 -5.79
N ASP A 45 -3.65 3.15 -4.82
CA ASP A 45 -3.94 3.89 -3.59
C ASP A 45 -3.38 3.13 -2.40
N ILE A 46 -2.30 3.66 -1.82
CA ILE A 46 -1.69 3.08 -0.61
C ILE A 46 -2.30 3.76 0.61
N GLY A 47 -3.06 2.98 1.38
CA GLY A 47 -3.59 3.37 2.68
C GLY A 47 -2.78 2.80 3.85
N GLY A 48 -3.28 3.06 5.06
CA GLY A 48 -2.73 2.49 6.30
C GLY A 48 -3.03 1.00 6.49
N THR A 49 -3.92 0.39 5.71
CA THR A 49 -4.32 -1.02 5.91
C THR A 49 -4.17 -1.85 4.65
N SER A 50 -4.52 -1.26 3.51
CA SER A 50 -4.51 -1.92 2.21
C SER A 50 -3.82 -1.06 1.16
N LEU A 51 -3.45 -1.74 0.07
CA LEU A 51 -3.15 -1.14 -1.21
C LEU A 51 -4.28 -1.54 -2.16
N ASP A 52 -4.89 -0.56 -2.81
CA ASP A 52 -5.84 -0.80 -3.88
C ASP A 52 -5.16 -0.53 -5.24
N VAL A 53 -5.39 -1.41 -6.22
CA VAL A 53 -4.86 -1.28 -7.57
C VAL A 53 -6.00 -1.33 -8.58
N CYS A 54 -6.00 -0.42 -9.55
CA CYS A 54 -7.02 -0.37 -10.61
C CYS A 54 -6.37 -0.10 -11.97
N LEU A 55 -6.85 -0.80 -12.99
CA LEU A 55 -6.39 -0.65 -14.38
C LEU A 55 -7.27 0.38 -15.12
N ILE A 56 -6.64 1.22 -15.92
CA ILE A 56 -7.29 2.14 -16.85
C ILE A 56 -6.69 1.88 -18.22
N GLN A 57 -7.52 1.64 -19.22
CA GLN A 57 -7.08 1.36 -20.58
C GLN A 57 -7.86 2.23 -21.57
N GLY A 58 -7.17 2.92 -22.47
CA GLY A 58 -7.79 3.88 -23.39
C GLY A 58 -8.56 5.00 -22.69
N GLY A 59 -8.15 5.40 -21.49
CA GLY A 59 -8.84 6.39 -20.66
C GLY A 59 -10.11 5.88 -19.97
N ILE A 60 -10.41 4.59 -20.06
CA ILE A 60 -11.58 3.95 -19.44
C ILE A 60 -11.10 3.09 -18.27
N ALA A 61 -11.61 3.37 -17.07
CA ALA A 61 -11.29 2.56 -15.90
C ALA A 61 -11.98 1.20 -15.99
N ASP A 62 -11.27 0.16 -15.58
CA ASP A 62 -11.84 -1.18 -15.51
C ASP A 62 -13.03 -1.21 -14.56
N THR A 63 -14.07 -1.94 -14.93
CA THR A 63 -15.31 -2.05 -14.15
C THR A 63 -15.73 -3.50 -14.02
N SER A 64 -16.05 -3.91 -12.79
CA SER A 64 -16.69 -5.19 -12.52
C SER A 64 -18.18 -4.98 -12.22
N THR A 65 -19.02 -5.89 -12.71
CA THR A 65 -20.46 -5.94 -12.39
C THR A 65 -20.77 -6.83 -11.20
N THR A 66 -19.79 -7.56 -10.67
CA THR A 66 -19.98 -8.51 -9.57
C THR A 66 -18.74 -8.55 -8.68
N ARG A 67 -18.93 -8.29 -7.38
CA ARG A 67 -17.86 -8.41 -6.38
C ARG A 67 -18.41 -9.06 -5.12
N GLU A 68 -17.58 -9.86 -4.46
CA GLU A 68 -17.88 -10.39 -3.14
C GLU A 68 -17.40 -9.39 -2.08
N ILE A 69 -18.32 -8.91 -1.24
CA ILE A 69 -18.02 -8.05 -0.09
C ILE A 69 -18.54 -8.76 1.14
N ASP A 70 -17.65 -9.07 2.09
CA ASP A 70 -18.00 -9.80 3.32
C ASP A 70 -18.76 -11.12 3.05
N MET A 71 -18.32 -11.88 2.05
CA MET A 71 -18.96 -13.12 1.57
C MET A 71 -20.32 -12.92 0.86
N PHE A 72 -20.75 -11.67 0.62
CA PHE A 72 -21.98 -11.38 -0.11
C PHE A 72 -21.70 -10.92 -1.55
N PRO A 73 -22.27 -11.57 -2.57
CA PRO A 73 -22.17 -11.10 -3.93
C PRO A 73 -23.01 -9.83 -4.13
N VAL A 74 -22.35 -8.75 -4.54
CA VAL A 74 -22.97 -7.47 -4.87
C VAL A 74 -22.91 -7.27 -6.39
N SER A 75 -24.07 -7.19 -7.04
CA SER A 75 -24.21 -7.01 -8.49
C SER A 75 -24.47 -5.56 -8.90
N THR A 76 -23.59 -4.65 -8.48
CA THR A 76 -23.65 -3.23 -8.87
C THR A 76 -22.41 -2.89 -9.71
N PRO A 77 -22.52 -2.19 -10.85
CA PRO A 77 -21.36 -1.73 -11.59
C PRO A 77 -20.42 -0.92 -10.70
N MET A 78 -19.21 -1.42 -10.51
CA MET A 78 -18.19 -0.83 -9.66
C MET A 78 -16.83 -0.89 -10.36
N LEU A 79 -15.86 -0.13 -9.88
CA LEU A 79 -14.51 -0.19 -10.43
C LEU A 79 -13.88 -1.55 -10.13
N GLY A 80 -13.14 -2.08 -11.12
CA GLY A 80 -12.33 -3.29 -11.02
C GLY A 80 -11.09 -3.05 -10.15
N VAL A 81 -11.31 -2.90 -8.85
CA VAL A 81 -10.23 -2.66 -7.89
C VAL A 81 -9.77 -3.98 -7.28
N HIS A 82 -8.47 -4.25 -7.40
CA HIS A 82 -7.81 -5.37 -6.74
C HIS A 82 -7.11 -4.89 -5.46
N THR A 83 -7.50 -5.43 -4.32
CA THR A 83 -7.01 -5.02 -3.00
C THR A 83 -5.95 -6.00 -2.49
N VAL A 84 -4.81 -5.48 -2.06
CA VAL A 84 -3.67 -6.23 -1.52
C VAL A 84 -3.41 -5.81 -0.07
N GLY A 85 -3.08 -6.77 0.79
CA GLY A 85 -2.65 -6.55 2.17
C GLY A 85 -1.23 -5.98 2.28
N ALA A 86 -0.97 -4.86 1.62
CA ALA A 86 0.33 -4.18 1.56
C ALA A 86 0.23 -2.68 1.89
N GLY A 87 -0.69 -2.31 2.78
CA GLY A 87 -0.77 -0.97 3.35
C GLY A 87 0.27 -0.75 4.45
N GLY A 88 0.44 0.50 4.90
CA GLY A 88 1.49 0.82 5.89
C GLY A 88 1.39 0.02 7.20
N GLY A 89 0.19 -0.13 7.74
CA GLY A 89 -0.10 -0.89 8.96
C GLY A 89 -0.27 -2.39 8.76
N SER A 90 -0.11 -2.92 7.53
CA SER A 90 -0.19 -4.36 7.28
C SER A 90 0.85 -5.10 8.13
N ILE A 91 0.39 -6.11 8.87
CA ILE A 91 1.19 -6.84 9.85
C ILE A 91 2.12 -7.82 9.13
N VAL A 92 3.37 -7.86 9.56
CA VAL A 92 4.39 -8.77 9.05
C VAL A 92 4.48 -9.98 9.98
N ARG A 93 4.46 -11.19 9.39
CA ARG A 93 4.53 -12.45 10.14
C ARG A 93 5.61 -13.36 9.59
N VAL A 94 6.20 -14.15 10.49
CA VAL A 94 7.02 -15.30 10.15
C VAL A 94 6.25 -16.54 10.54
N ASP A 95 6.01 -17.43 9.59
CA ASP A 95 5.34 -18.70 9.85
C ASP A 95 6.32 -19.76 10.43
N PRO A 96 5.82 -20.92 10.90
CA PRO A 96 6.68 -21.96 11.48
C PRO A 96 7.73 -22.55 10.54
N VAL A 97 7.58 -22.37 9.22
CA VAL A 97 8.55 -22.85 8.21
C VAL A 97 9.51 -21.74 7.76
N GLY A 98 9.46 -20.57 8.40
CA GLY A 98 10.37 -19.45 8.15
C GLY A 98 9.95 -18.57 6.96
N ARG A 99 8.72 -18.70 6.46
CA ARG A 99 8.21 -17.83 5.40
C ARG A 99 7.72 -16.51 6.00
N VAL A 100 8.15 -15.41 5.38
CA VAL A 100 7.66 -14.06 5.69
C VAL A 100 6.39 -13.77 4.89
N THR A 101 5.35 -13.29 5.56
CA THR A 101 4.12 -12.79 4.95
C THR A 101 3.79 -11.39 5.44
N VAL A 102 3.04 -10.64 4.64
CA VAL A 102 2.58 -9.28 4.97
C VAL A 102 1.06 -9.23 4.76
N GLY A 103 0.33 -8.72 5.74
CA GLY A 103 -1.12 -8.76 5.74
C GLY A 103 -1.69 -10.18 5.94
N PRO A 104 -2.99 -10.41 5.66
CA PRO A 104 -3.98 -9.39 5.28
C PRO A 104 -4.37 -8.47 6.44
N ASP A 105 -4.10 -8.89 7.69
CA ASP A 105 -4.44 -8.09 8.87
C ASP A 105 -3.59 -6.83 8.97
N SER A 106 -4.15 -5.80 9.62
CA SER A 106 -3.49 -4.51 9.82
C SER A 106 -3.65 -4.04 11.26
N MET A 107 -2.65 -3.29 11.73
CA MET A 107 -2.71 -2.54 12.99
C MET A 107 -3.59 -1.28 12.91
N GLY A 108 -4.08 -0.95 11.71
CA GLY A 108 -4.91 0.22 11.44
C GLY A 108 -4.22 1.52 11.82
N ASP A 109 -5.00 2.52 12.23
CA ASP A 109 -4.49 3.81 12.68
C ASP A 109 -4.29 3.86 14.21
N ARG A 110 -5.09 3.10 14.96
CA ARG A 110 -4.98 2.88 16.42
C ARG A 110 -5.34 1.43 16.74
N PRO A 111 -4.46 0.66 17.39
CA PRO A 111 -3.19 1.06 18.03
C PRO A 111 -2.04 1.39 17.06
N GLY A 112 -2.19 1.10 15.76
CA GLY A 112 -1.26 1.51 14.70
C GLY A 112 0.07 0.75 14.68
N PRO A 113 0.93 1.03 13.68
CA PRO A 113 2.34 0.63 13.67
C PRO A 113 3.05 0.86 15.01
N ALA A 114 4.02 0.02 15.35
CA ALA A 114 4.75 0.15 16.61
C ALA A 114 5.46 1.50 16.71
N CYS A 115 6.01 1.99 15.60
CA CYS A 115 6.68 3.27 15.50
C CYS A 115 5.79 4.49 15.77
N TYR A 116 4.46 4.33 15.79
CA TYR A 116 3.56 5.42 16.16
C TYR A 116 3.52 5.67 17.67
N GLY A 117 3.95 4.72 18.50
CA GLY A 117 3.93 4.85 19.96
C GLY A 117 2.52 4.87 20.57
N LEU A 118 1.50 4.45 19.83
CA LEU A 118 0.09 4.48 20.26
C LEU A 118 -0.40 3.15 20.88
N GLY A 119 0.53 2.30 21.31
CA GLY A 119 0.25 0.97 21.89
C GLY A 119 0.37 -0.18 20.89
N GLY A 120 0.72 0.09 19.63
CA GLY A 120 1.04 -0.93 18.64
C GLY A 120 2.25 -1.77 19.05
N ASN A 121 2.15 -3.09 18.91
CA ASN A 121 3.21 -4.02 19.35
C ASN A 121 3.57 -5.09 18.31
N GLN A 122 3.03 -4.97 17.10
CA GLN A 122 3.33 -5.86 15.98
C GLN A 122 4.15 -5.14 14.93
N ALA A 123 5.04 -5.89 14.27
CA ALA A 123 5.84 -5.36 13.17
C ALA A 123 4.92 -5.12 11.96
N THR A 124 5.00 -3.92 11.39
CA THR A 124 4.22 -3.51 10.21
C THR A 124 5.12 -3.04 9.07
N LEU A 125 4.56 -2.84 7.87
CA LEU A 125 5.33 -2.27 6.75
C LEU A 125 5.85 -0.86 7.05
N THR A 126 5.10 -0.03 7.78
CA THR A 126 5.54 1.30 8.20
C THR A 126 6.76 1.21 9.11
N ASP A 127 6.79 0.26 10.04
CA ASP A 127 7.97 0.02 10.90
C ASP A 127 9.19 -0.33 10.05
N VAL A 128 9.03 -1.25 9.09
CA VAL A 128 10.11 -1.66 8.19
C VAL A 128 10.58 -0.50 7.30
N ASN A 129 9.65 0.27 6.73
CA ASN A 129 9.98 1.42 5.89
C ASN A 129 10.73 2.50 6.68
N LEU A 130 10.39 2.73 7.95
CA LEU A 130 11.14 3.61 8.84
C LEU A 130 12.56 3.09 9.08
N LEU A 131 12.72 1.79 9.36
CA LEU A 131 14.04 1.19 9.60
C LEU A 131 14.94 1.24 8.36
N MET A 132 14.34 1.05 7.18
CA MET A 132 15.00 1.18 5.87
C MET A 132 15.35 2.63 5.51
N GLY A 133 14.91 3.62 6.29
CA GLY A 133 15.12 5.05 6.01
C GLY A 133 14.26 5.59 4.86
N LEU A 134 13.17 4.91 4.51
CA LEU A 134 12.21 5.35 3.49
C LEU A 134 11.18 6.35 4.02
N LEU A 135 11.05 6.46 5.35
CA LEU A 135 10.19 7.41 6.03
C LEU A 135 11.01 8.41 6.83
N ASP A 136 10.55 9.66 6.86
CA ASP A 136 11.11 10.69 7.74
C ASP A 136 10.79 10.33 9.21
N PRO A 137 11.81 10.21 10.09
CA PRO A 137 11.59 9.98 11.51
C PRO A 137 10.76 11.07 12.19
N ALA A 138 10.70 12.28 11.63
CA ALA A 138 9.83 13.35 12.12
C ALA A 138 8.32 13.01 11.99
N GLY A 139 7.97 11.95 11.26
CA GLY A 139 6.60 11.52 11.04
C GLY A 139 6.03 12.06 9.73
N PHE A 140 4.74 11.80 9.50
CA PHE A 140 4.05 12.35 8.33
C PHE A 140 3.75 13.84 8.52
N PRO A 141 3.67 14.64 7.43
CA PRO A 141 3.23 16.03 7.50
C PRO A 141 1.87 16.16 8.20
N GLY A 142 1.80 16.98 9.26
CA GLY A 142 0.61 17.15 10.08
C GLY A 142 0.44 16.12 11.21
N CYS A 143 1.41 15.23 11.41
CA CYS A 143 1.54 14.45 12.64
C CYS A 143 2.32 15.25 13.68
N GLU A 144 1.82 15.29 14.92
CA GLU A 144 2.45 16.03 16.02
C GLU A 144 3.52 15.21 16.77
N VAL A 145 3.57 13.90 16.52
CA VAL A 145 4.45 12.97 17.24
C VAL A 145 5.40 12.32 16.24
N PRO A 146 6.73 12.42 16.44
CA PRO A 146 7.71 11.76 15.58
C PRO A 146 7.60 10.25 15.70
N PHE A 147 8.06 9.54 14.67
CA PHE A 147 8.12 8.09 14.73
C PHE A 147 9.22 7.62 15.68
N ASP A 148 8.87 6.66 16.53
CA ASP A 148 9.80 6.03 17.46
C ASP A 148 10.48 4.84 16.76
N ARG A 149 11.69 5.08 16.28
CA ARG A 149 12.52 4.04 15.65
C ARG A 149 12.82 2.88 16.61
N VAL A 150 13.00 3.14 17.91
CA VAL A 150 13.32 2.09 18.88
C VAL A 150 12.14 1.13 19.04
N LEU A 151 10.90 1.63 18.99
CA LEU A 151 9.72 0.76 19.00
C LEU A 151 9.63 -0.11 17.73
N ALA A 152 9.94 0.45 16.56
CA ALA A 152 10.03 -0.30 15.31
C ALA A 152 11.10 -1.40 15.38
N GLU A 153 12.33 -1.05 15.83
CA GLU A 153 13.45 -1.97 16.00
C GLU A 153 13.06 -3.14 16.91
N ARG A 154 12.41 -2.85 18.06
CA ARG A 154 11.95 -3.87 19.00
C ARG A 154 10.91 -4.80 18.40
N ALA A 155 9.92 -4.26 17.69
CA ALA A 155 8.87 -5.06 17.07
C ALA A 155 9.43 -6.00 16.00
N VAL A 156 10.24 -5.47 15.07
CA VAL A 156 10.87 -6.23 13.99
C VAL A 156 11.88 -7.24 14.53
N THR A 157 12.68 -6.87 15.54
CA THR A 157 13.62 -7.80 16.17
C THR A 157 12.88 -9.00 16.77
N LYS A 158 11.85 -8.73 17.58
CA LYS A 158 11.10 -9.79 18.26
C LYS A 158 10.37 -10.72 17.31
N GLN A 159 9.73 -10.18 16.27
CA GLN A 159 8.81 -10.96 15.42
C GLN A 159 9.46 -11.53 14.16
N ILE A 160 10.61 -11.01 13.75
CA ILE A 160 11.24 -11.36 12.47
C ILE A 160 12.70 -11.78 12.67
N CYS A 161 13.50 -10.94 13.32
CA CYS A 161 14.93 -11.24 13.49
C CYS A 161 15.15 -12.47 14.36
N SER A 162 14.54 -12.51 15.56
CA SER A 162 14.71 -13.62 16.49
C SER A 162 14.20 -14.97 15.93
N PRO A 163 13.01 -15.05 15.28
CA PRO A 163 12.56 -16.31 14.69
C PRO A 163 13.39 -16.80 13.51
N LEU A 164 13.95 -15.89 12.69
CA LEU A 164 14.73 -16.24 11.51
C LEU A 164 16.24 -16.34 11.77
N GLY A 165 16.72 -15.83 12.89
CA GLY A 165 18.15 -15.79 13.23
C GLY A 165 18.96 -14.83 12.34
N VAL A 166 18.36 -13.71 11.92
CA VAL A 166 18.97 -12.71 11.03
C VAL A 166 19.12 -11.36 11.71
N ASP A 167 20.00 -10.51 11.19
CA ASP A 167 20.11 -9.12 11.63
C ASP A 167 18.94 -8.24 11.14
N LEU A 168 18.83 -7.05 11.72
CA LEU A 168 17.73 -6.11 11.47
C LEU A 168 17.67 -5.65 10.00
N ASP A 169 18.82 -5.35 9.40
CA ASP A 169 18.91 -4.86 8.02
C ASP A 169 18.47 -5.95 7.03
N THR A 170 18.89 -7.19 7.27
CA THR A 170 18.50 -8.37 6.49
C THR A 170 17.00 -8.62 6.62
N ALA A 171 16.45 -8.56 7.85
CA ALA A 171 15.02 -8.69 8.07
C ALA A 171 14.23 -7.59 7.35
N ALA A 172 14.62 -6.33 7.51
CA ALA A 172 13.94 -5.19 6.91
C ALA A 172 13.94 -5.27 5.37
N ARG A 173 15.10 -5.57 4.76
CA ARG A 173 15.21 -5.76 3.31
C ARG A 173 14.37 -6.93 2.82
N GLY A 174 14.39 -8.07 3.52
CA GLY A 174 13.61 -9.24 3.15
C GLY A 174 12.10 -8.98 3.18
N VAL A 175 11.61 -8.28 4.20
CA VAL A 175 10.20 -7.89 4.29
C VAL A 175 9.82 -6.91 3.17
N TYR A 176 10.67 -5.91 2.90
CA TYR A 176 10.47 -4.97 1.81
C TYR A 176 10.38 -5.68 0.46
N GLU A 177 11.23 -6.66 0.19
CA GLU A 177 11.18 -7.47 -1.03
C GLU A 177 9.89 -8.31 -1.12
N VAL A 178 9.44 -8.90 0.00
CA VAL A 178 8.18 -9.65 0.06
C VAL A 178 6.98 -8.75 -0.24
N ALA A 179 6.97 -7.52 0.30
CA ALA A 179 5.93 -6.54 0.01
C ALA A 179 5.93 -6.15 -1.48
N ASN A 180 7.09 -5.80 -2.03
CA ASN A 180 7.22 -5.44 -3.45
C ASN A 180 6.82 -6.58 -4.39
N ASN A 181 7.15 -7.83 -4.06
CA ASN A 181 6.75 -8.98 -4.85
C ASN A 181 5.22 -9.18 -4.83
N GLN A 182 4.57 -8.97 -3.69
CA GLN A 182 3.10 -9.03 -3.61
C GLN A 182 2.42 -7.92 -4.43
N ILE A 183 2.95 -6.69 -4.39
CA ILE A 183 2.45 -5.58 -5.20
C ILE A 183 2.64 -5.88 -6.69
N SER A 184 3.83 -6.38 -7.07
CA SER A 184 4.15 -6.73 -8.45
C SER A 184 3.26 -7.84 -8.99
N GLU A 185 2.98 -8.87 -8.17
CA GLU A 185 2.08 -9.95 -8.56
C GLU A 185 0.64 -9.44 -8.72
N ALA A 186 0.16 -8.56 -7.83
CA ALA A 186 -1.16 -7.96 -7.98
C ALA A 186 -1.30 -7.16 -9.28
N ILE A 187 -0.29 -6.35 -9.62
CA ILE A 187 -0.23 -5.63 -10.90
C ILE A 187 -0.23 -6.61 -12.07
N ARG A 188 0.58 -7.66 -11.99
CA ARG A 188 0.65 -8.69 -13.03
C ARG A 188 -0.70 -9.39 -13.22
N THR A 189 -1.37 -9.76 -12.15
CA THR A 189 -2.71 -10.37 -12.20
C THR A 189 -3.69 -9.48 -12.94
N ILE A 190 -3.86 -8.21 -12.53
CA ILE A 190 -4.87 -7.34 -13.14
C ILE A 190 -4.56 -6.97 -14.60
N THR A 191 -3.29 -6.95 -14.99
CA THR A 191 -2.87 -6.63 -16.36
C THR A 191 -2.95 -7.85 -17.29
N VAL A 192 -2.44 -9.00 -16.84
CA VAL A 192 -2.39 -10.23 -17.65
C VAL A 192 -3.76 -10.88 -17.80
N GLU A 193 -4.63 -10.83 -16.79
CA GLU A 193 -6.01 -11.31 -16.92
C GLU A 193 -6.79 -10.57 -18.02
N GLN A 194 -6.44 -9.31 -18.27
CA GLN A 194 -6.99 -8.46 -19.34
C GLN A 194 -6.24 -8.64 -20.68
N GLY A 195 -5.22 -9.50 -20.74
CA GLY A 195 -4.41 -9.74 -21.94
C GLY A 195 -3.41 -8.61 -22.26
N SER A 196 -3.15 -7.72 -21.32
CA SER A 196 -2.33 -6.52 -21.51
C SER A 196 -0.94 -6.67 -20.86
N ASP A 197 0.07 -6.05 -21.46
CA ASP A 197 1.44 -6.05 -20.92
C ASP A 197 1.61 -4.89 -19.93
N PRO A 198 1.95 -5.13 -18.65
CA PRO A 198 2.10 -4.06 -17.65
C PRO A 198 3.10 -2.96 -18.04
N ARG A 199 4.06 -3.26 -18.92
CA ARG A 199 5.07 -2.29 -19.41
C ARG A 199 4.47 -1.21 -20.33
N GLN A 200 3.27 -1.41 -20.83
CA GLN A 200 2.56 -0.46 -21.69
C GLN A 200 1.83 0.63 -20.88
N PHE A 201 1.73 0.47 -19.56
CA PHE A 201 0.98 1.35 -18.69
C PHE A 201 1.91 2.29 -17.93
N ALA A 202 1.49 3.54 -17.74
CA ALA A 202 2.14 4.41 -16.76
C ALA A 202 1.60 4.11 -15.34
N LEU A 203 2.45 4.27 -14.33
CA LEU A 203 2.07 4.03 -12.94
C LEU A 203 1.69 5.35 -12.27
N SER A 204 0.47 5.43 -11.76
CA SER A 204 0.00 6.54 -10.96
C SER A 204 -0.18 6.10 -9.51
N GLN A 205 0.49 6.77 -8.59
CA GLN A 205 0.38 6.50 -7.17
C GLN A 205 -0.31 7.66 -6.45
N SER A 206 -1.29 7.29 -5.63
CA SER A 206 -1.90 8.14 -4.62
C SER A 206 -1.74 7.49 -3.24
N SER A 207 -1.72 8.30 -2.19
CA SER A 207 -1.69 7.81 -0.81
C SER A 207 -2.51 8.71 0.09
N LYS A 208 -3.17 8.13 1.08
CA LYS A 208 -3.76 8.92 2.18
C LYS A 208 -2.66 9.36 3.14
N ALA A 209 -2.21 10.61 3.02
CA ALA A 209 -1.45 11.22 4.13
C ALA A 209 -2.42 11.44 5.30
N ALA A 210 -2.13 10.85 6.46
CA ALA A 210 -2.91 11.05 7.68
C ALA A 210 -2.80 12.51 8.12
N THR A 211 -3.73 13.36 7.68
CA THR A 211 -3.86 14.73 8.19
C THR A 211 -4.72 14.66 9.45
N ARG A 212 -4.15 14.95 10.63
CA ARG A 212 -4.95 15.13 11.86
C ARG A 212 -5.86 16.35 11.66
N GLY A 213 -7.15 16.10 11.45
CA GLY A 213 -8.21 17.05 11.77
C GLY A 213 -8.53 16.88 13.25
N ASN A 214 -8.39 17.95 14.03
CA ASN A 214 -8.76 17.98 15.44
C ASN A 214 -10.29 17.92 15.54
N SER A 215 -10.85 16.74 15.77
CA SER A 215 -12.26 16.58 16.16
C SER A 215 -12.32 16.35 17.66
N LEU A 216 -12.49 17.44 18.41
CA LEU A 216 -13.11 17.42 19.73
C LEU A 216 -14.60 17.06 19.59
#